data_AF-A0A9R0W402-F1
#
_entry.id   AF-A0A9R0W402-F1
#
_cell.length_a   1.000
_cell.length_b   1.000
_cell.length_c   1.000
_cell.angle_alpha   90.00
_cell.angle_beta   90.00
_cell.angle_gamma   90.00
#
_symmetry.space_group_name_H-M   'P 1'
#
loop_
_entity.id
_entity.type
_entity.pdbx_description
1 polymer ?
#
loop_
_entity_poly.entity_id
_entity_poly.type
_entity_poly.pdbx_seq_one_letter_code
_entity_poly.pdbx_strand_id
1 'polypeptide(L)'
;MVEELCQHVTDDSPTVRSLCLRGLVQIPESHILNYIQQVLGVILALLEDATESVQLTAVQCLLTVLNVSEQDAVDPILISLLVRLRNLQISMNTKMRSNAFAAYGALSAYGAGSQHHAFLEQIHATLPRLILHLHDNDLSVRLACRNTFQLLAPLMEVDGLSSLLNKQYFTSDRRSDYEDFIRDLTRQLCRLSPVRVDSYAVCLVSCMLSFLDDQRFLAPYFSQVFAMLVGRISQSPEAVVRAAASSALGLLIKRSNMLKSLSSRFDRTDPSQSSQHGEPHAKTSSELQEEAAAKPNGAQGEQ
;
A
#
# COMPACT_ATOMS: atom_id res chain seq x y z
N MET A 1 -21.14 -29.63 9.09
CA MET A 1 -19.70 -29.32 8.95
C MET A 1 -19.49 -27.89 8.45
N VAL A 2 -20.01 -27.52 7.26
CA VAL A 2 -19.89 -26.14 6.75
C VAL A 2 -20.53 -25.13 7.71
N GLU A 3 -21.75 -25.39 8.15
CA GLU A 3 -22.47 -24.55 9.13
C GLU A 3 -21.67 -24.38 10.44
N GLU A 4 -21.08 -25.47 10.95
CA GLU A 4 -20.24 -25.44 12.15
C GLU A 4 -19.03 -24.52 11.98
N LEU A 5 -18.31 -24.65 10.85
CA LEU A 5 -17.17 -23.79 10.54
C LEU A 5 -17.58 -22.32 10.37
N CYS A 6 -18.76 -22.06 9.82
CA CYS A 6 -19.31 -20.70 9.70
C CYS A 6 -19.66 -20.09 11.07
N GLN A 7 -20.05 -20.88 12.07
CA GLN A 7 -20.34 -20.35 13.41
C GLN A 7 -19.09 -19.85 14.15
N HIS A 8 -17.93 -20.46 13.88
CA HIS A 8 -16.66 -20.07 14.50
C HIS A 8 -16.01 -18.82 13.89
N VAL A 9 -16.72 -18.10 13.01
CA VAL A 9 -16.27 -16.83 12.43
C VAL A 9 -16.28 -15.69 13.47
N THR A 10 -17.04 -15.84 14.55
CA THR A 10 -17.08 -14.90 15.68
C THR A 10 -16.33 -15.43 16.91
N ASP A 11 -15.50 -16.48 16.75
CA ASP A 11 -14.72 -17.04 17.86
C ASP A 11 -13.72 -16.00 18.40
N ASP A 12 -13.48 -15.99 19.72
CA ASP A 12 -12.54 -15.05 20.34
C ASP A 12 -11.10 -15.23 19.83
N SER A 13 -10.72 -16.46 19.46
CA SER A 13 -9.38 -16.79 18.99
C SER A 13 -9.19 -16.45 17.52
N PRO A 14 -8.26 -15.54 17.16
CA PRO A 14 -7.96 -15.25 15.75
C PRO A 14 -7.41 -16.48 15.01
N THR A 15 -6.76 -17.40 15.72
CA THR A 15 -6.29 -18.66 15.17
C THR A 15 -7.46 -19.56 14.77
N VAL A 16 -8.49 -19.67 15.63
CA VAL A 16 -9.69 -20.46 15.32
C VAL A 16 -10.41 -19.86 14.12
N ARG A 17 -10.68 -18.55 14.11
CA ARG A 17 -11.31 -17.86 12.96
C ARG A 17 -10.56 -18.12 11.65
N SER A 18 -9.23 -18.00 11.68
CA SER A 18 -8.38 -18.25 10.51
C SER A 18 -8.42 -19.71 10.04
N LEU A 19 -8.37 -20.67 10.97
CA LEU A 19 -8.39 -22.09 10.64
C LEU A 19 -9.75 -22.54 10.12
N CYS A 20 -10.84 -22.06 10.71
CA CYS A 20 -12.20 -22.34 10.25
C CYS A 20 -12.41 -21.83 8.82
N LEU A 21 -12.00 -20.59 8.55
CA LEU A 21 -12.06 -20.03 7.21
C LEU A 21 -11.19 -20.82 6.20
N ARG A 22 -9.98 -21.23 6.58
CA ARG A 22 -9.16 -22.11 5.72
C ARG A 22 -9.84 -23.45 5.47
N GLY A 23 -10.47 -24.03 6.46
CA GLY A 23 -11.24 -25.27 6.32
C GLY A 23 -12.39 -25.15 5.32
N LEU A 24 -13.09 -24.01 5.32
CA LEU A 24 -14.19 -23.74 4.38
C LEU A 24 -13.73 -23.74 2.92
N VAL A 25 -12.56 -23.18 2.61
CA VAL A 25 -12.06 -23.13 1.22
C VAL A 25 -11.35 -24.40 0.77
N GLN A 26 -11.19 -25.39 1.66
CA GLN A 26 -10.66 -26.72 1.33
C GLN A 26 -11.77 -27.72 0.97
N ILE A 27 -13.04 -27.30 1.00
CA ILE A 27 -14.15 -28.12 0.51
C ILE A 27 -13.90 -28.40 -0.99
N PRO A 28 -13.99 -29.66 -1.44
CA PRO A 28 -13.79 -30.01 -2.85
C PRO A 28 -14.69 -29.18 -3.78
N GLU A 29 -14.21 -28.83 -4.97
CA GLU A 29 -14.93 -27.98 -5.93
C GLU A 29 -16.34 -28.49 -6.24
N SER A 30 -16.51 -29.82 -6.31
CA SER A 30 -17.81 -30.46 -6.53
C SER A 30 -18.86 -30.19 -5.45
N HIS A 31 -18.43 -29.77 -4.25
CA HIS A 31 -19.30 -29.53 -3.11
C HIS A 31 -19.32 -28.06 -2.69
N ILE A 32 -18.25 -27.30 -2.91
CA ILE A 32 -18.15 -25.90 -2.47
C ILE A 32 -19.18 -25.01 -3.16
N LEU A 33 -19.58 -25.35 -4.40
CA LEU A 33 -20.60 -24.61 -5.15
C LEU A 33 -21.95 -24.55 -4.42
N ASN A 34 -22.30 -25.59 -3.65
CA ASN A 34 -23.54 -25.61 -2.85
C ASN A 34 -23.52 -24.62 -1.68
N TYR A 35 -22.33 -24.18 -1.28
CA TYR A 35 -22.12 -23.31 -0.10
C TYR A 35 -21.43 -22.00 -0.48
N ILE A 36 -21.25 -21.71 -1.78
CA ILE A 36 -20.37 -20.66 -2.26
C ILE A 36 -20.76 -19.28 -1.74
N GLN A 37 -22.06 -18.97 -1.72
CA GLN A 37 -22.59 -17.70 -1.21
C GLN A 37 -22.34 -17.55 0.29
N GLN A 38 -22.47 -18.63 1.06
CA GLN A 38 -22.21 -18.60 2.51
C GLN A 38 -20.72 -18.43 2.79
N VAL A 39 -19.85 -19.14 2.05
CA VAL A 39 -18.39 -19.00 2.16
C VAL A 39 -17.96 -17.57 1.81
N LEU A 40 -18.48 -17.02 0.72
CA LEU A 40 -18.24 -15.64 0.32
C LEU A 40 -18.74 -14.62 1.35
N GLY A 41 -19.90 -14.86 1.96
CA GLY A 41 -20.43 -14.04 3.06
C GLY A 41 -19.52 -14.04 4.29
N VAL A 42 -19.00 -15.20 4.67
CA VAL A 42 -18.01 -15.34 5.76
C VAL A 42 -16.71 -14.60 5.43
N ILE A 43 -16.19 -14.79 4.23
CA ILE A 43 -14.98 -14.08 3.76
C ILE A 43 -15.20 -12.57 3.84
N LEU A 44 -16.35 -12.09 3.35
CA LEU A 44 -16.68 -10.66 3.36
C LEU A 44 -16.65 -10.07 4.77
N ALA A 45 -17.20 -10.78 5.75
CA ALA A 45 -17.17 -10.36 7.15
C ALA A 45 -15.74 -10.32 7.71
N LEU A 46 -14.93 -11.34 7.42
CA LEU A 46 -13.56 -11.45 7.94
C LEU A 46 -12.54 -10.52 7.26
N LEU A 47 -12.87 -9.92 6.10
CA LEU A 47 -12.05 -8.85 5.52
C LEU A 47 -11.97 -7.60 6.41
N GLU A 48 -12.92 -7.42 7.33
CA GLU A 48 -12.95 -6.33 8.31
C GLU A 48 -12.63 -6.80 9.74
N ASP A 49 -12.05 -8.00 9.88
CA ASP A 49 -11.68 -8.53 11.20
C ASP A 49 -10.71 -7.59 11.93
N ALA A 50 -10.82 -7.51 13.26
CA ALA A 50 -9.94 -6.68 14.08
C ALA A 50 -8.46 -7.12 14.04
N THR A 51 -8.20 -8.38 13.67
CA THR A 51 -6.87 -8.98 13.60
C THR A 51 -6.38 -9.04 12.16
N GLU A 52 -5.28 -8.34 11.87
CA GLU A 52 -4.72 -8.27 10.52
C GLU A 52 -4.38 -9.65 9.93
N SER A 53 -3.94 -10.62 10.75
CA SER A 53 -3.65 -11.98 10.26
C SER A 53 -4.90 -12.73 9.79
N VAL A 54 -6.06 -12.43 10.38
CA VAL A 54 -7.35 -13.01 9.98
C VAL A 54 -7.81 -12.36 8.68
N GLN A 55 -7.71 -11.04 8.57
CA GLN A 55 -7.96 -10.31 7.31
C GLN A 55 -7.09 -10.87 6.17
N LEU A 56 -5.81 -11.14 6.43
CA LEU A 56 -4.90 -11.69 5.42
C LEU A 56 -5.36 -13.08 4.98
N THR A 57 -5.78 -13.90 5.93
CA THR A 57 -6.35 -15.22 5.64
C THR A 57 -7.63 -15.09 4.80
N ALA A 58 -8.49 -14.10 5.10
CA ALA A 58 -9.70 -13.81 4.32
C ALA A 58 -9.39 -13.43 2.87
N VAL A 59 -8.43 -12.55 2.62
CA VAL A 59 -8.03 -12.18 1.25
C VAL A 59 -7.46 -13.38 0.48
N GLN A 60 -6.65 -14.20 1.13
CA GLN A 60 -6.09 -15.41 0.50
C GLN A 60 -7.19 -16.44 0.16
N CYS A 61 -8.13 -16.63 1.08
CA CYS A 61 -9.28 -17.51 0.87
C CYS A 61 -10.21 -16.97 -0.24
N LEU A 62 -10.39 -15.65 -0.32
CA LEU A 62 -11.12 -15.01 -1.41
C LEU A 62 -10.51 -15.36 -2.77
N LEU A 63 -9.19 -15.21 -2.93
CA LEU A 63 -8.49 -15.56 -4.17
C LEU A 63 -8.70 -17.02 -4.59
N THR A 64 -8.73 -17.94 -3.62
CA THR A 64 -9.02 -19.35 -3.89
C THR A 64 -10.45 -19.55 -4.38
N VAL A 65 -11.42 -18.93 -3.71
CA VAL A 65 -12.86 -19.13 -3.95
C VAL A 65 -13.34 -18.45 -5.22
N LEU A 66 -12.75 -17.32 -5.61
CA LEU A 66 -13.10 -16.63 -6.87
C LEU A 66 -12.84 -17.51 -8.10
N ASN A 67 -11.85 -18.41 -8.09
CA ASN A 67 -11.59 -19.27 -9.26
C ASN A 67 -12.73 -20.25 -9.58
N VAL A 68 -13.59 -20.54 -8.61
CA VAL A 68 -14.71 -21.49 -8.75
C VAL A 68 -16.07 -20.81 -8.64
N SER A 69 -16.11 -19.50 -8.38
CA SER A 69 -17.36 -18.77 -8.16
C SER A 69 -18.01 -18.35 -9.47
N GLU A 70 -19.33 -18.52 -9.57
CA GLU A 70 -20.12 -18.02 -10.69
C GLU A 70 -20.59 -16.57 -10.49
N GLN A 71 -21.03 -15.91 -11.57
CA GLN A 71 -21.48 -14.52 -11.53
C GLN A 71 -22.55 -14.27 -10.45
N ASP A 72 -23.57 -15.12 -10.40
CA ASP A 72 -24.72 -14.95 -9.50
C ASP A 72 -24.34 -15.04 -8.01
N ALA A 73 -23.23 -15.70 -7.69
CA ALA A 73 -22.72 -15.78 -6.33
C ALA A 73 -21.97 -14.52 -5.90
N VAL A 74 -21.25 -13.87 -6.81
CA VAL A 74 -20.38 -12.72 -6.51
C VAL A 74 -21.09 -11.40 -6.72
N ASP A 75 -21.96 -11.28 -7.73
CA ASP A 75 -22.65 -10.03 -8.11
C ASP A 75 -23.31 -9.30 -6.92
N PRO A 76 -24.03 -9.98 -5.99
CA PRO A 76 -24.69 -9.32 -4.87
C PRO A 76 -23.73 -8.65 -3.86
N ILE A 77 -22.49 -9.13 -3.78
CA ILE A 77 -21.49 -8.67 -2.81
C ILE A 77 -20.29 -7.99 -3.46
N LEU A 78 -20.26 -7.87 -4.80
CA LEU A 78 -19.12 -7.40 -5.59
C LEU A 78 -18.59 -6.04 -5.10
N ILE A 79 -19.48 -5.05 -4.99
CA ILE A 79 -19.09 -3.69 -4.55
C ILE A 79 -18.57 -3.70 -3.12
N SER A 80 -19.21 -4.48 -2.25
CA SER A 80 -18.81 -4.68 -0.86
C SER A 80 -17.42 -5.30 -0.73
N LEU A 81 -17.05 -6.24 -1.61
CA LEU A 81 -15.71 -6.81 -1.67
C LEU A 81 -14.69 -5.76 -2.12
N LEU A 82 -14.97 -5.03 -3.20
CA LEU A 82 -14.05 -4.02 -3.76
C LEU A 82 -13.72 -2.91 -2.75
N VAL A 83 -14.73 -2.42 -2.02
CA VAL A 83 -14.54 -1.39 -1.00
C VAL A 83 -13.63 -1.88 0.12
N ARG A 84 -13.88 -3.09 0.64
CA ARG A 84 -13.06 -3.69 1.71
C ARG A 84 -11.64 -3.98 1.25
N LEU A 85 -11.47 -4.52 0.06
CA LEU A 85 -10.14 -4.77 -0.53
C LEU A 85 -9.34 -3.48 -0.71
N ARG A 86 -9.98 -2.38 -1.12
CA ARG A 86 -9.31 -1.07 -1.23
C ARG A 86 -8.74 -0.59 0.11
N ASN A 87 -9.43 -0.88 1.21
CA ASN A 87 -8.93 -0.56 2.56
C ASN A 87 -7.72 -1.42 2.94
N LEU A 88 -7.61 -2.65 2.44
CA LEU A 88 -6.45 -3.51 2.73
C LEU A 88 -5.21 -3.14 1.88
N GLN A 89 -5.39 -2.43 0.77
CA GLN A 89 -4.30 -1.93 -0.08
C GLN A 89 -3.48 -0.78 0.56
N ILE A 90 -3.89 -0.21 1.71
CA ILE A 90 -3.04 0.72 2.52
C ILE A 90 -2.20 0.00 3.58
N SER A 91 -2.38 -1.30 3.82
CA SER A 91 -1.69 -2.00 4.92
C SER A 91 -0.17 -1.86 4.79
N MET A 92 0.55 -1.73 5.91
CA MET A 92 2.03 -1.76 5.89
C MET A 92 2.56 -3.16 5.60
N ASN A 93 1.74 -4.19 5.79
CA ASN A 93 2.07 -5.56 5.44
C ASN A 93 2.06 -5.73 3.92
N THR A 94 3.24 -5.88 3.35
CA THR A 94 3.45 -6.10 1.92
C THR A 94 2.64 -7.25 1.36
N LYS A 95 2.52 -8.36 2.11
CA LYS A 95 1.74 -9.53 1.71
C LYS A 95 0.24 -9.21 1.68
N MET A 96 -0.25 -8.42 2.63
CA MET A 96 -1.63 -7.92 2.60
C MET A 96 -1.89 -7.09 1.35
N ARG A 97 -1.04 -6.07 1.10
CA ARG A 97 -1.21 -5.19 -0.08
C ARG A 97 -1.20 -5.99 -1.38
N SER A 98 -0.22 -6.88 -1.57
CA SER A 98 -0.12 -7.65 -2.82
C SER A 98 -1.32 -8.57 -3.04
N ASN A 99 -1.78 -9.29 -2.00
CA ASN A 99 -2.97 -10.13 -2.09
C ASN A 99 -4.24 -9.29 -2.31
N ALA A 100 -4.36 -8.12 -1.67
CA ALA A 100 -5.51 -7.24 -1.83
C ALA A 100 -5.60 -6.68 -3.25
N PHE A 101 -4.48 -6.28 -3.87
CA PHE A 101 -4.46 -5.89 -5.27
C PHE A 101 -4.81 -7.05 -6.19
N ALA A 102 -4.24 -8.23 -5.97
CA ALA A 102 -4.53 -9.41 -6.78
C ALA A 102 -6.01 -9.81 -6.72
N ALA A 103 -6.60 -9.83 -5.52
CA ALA A 103 -8.02 -10.14 -5.34
C ALA A 103 -8.92 -9.09 -6.01
N TYR A 104 -8.54 -7.81 -5.91
CA TYR A 104 -9.25 -6.73 -6.60
C TYR A 104 -9.22 -6.91 -8.13
N GLY A 105 -8.08 -7.34 -8.68
CA GLY A 105 -7.94 -7.67 -10.09
C GLY A 105 -8.79 -8.87 -10.50
N ALA A 106 -8.79 -9.94 -9.70
CA ALA A 106 -9.60 -11.14 -9.97
C ALA A 106 -11.12 -10.83 -10.03
N LEU A 107 -11.58 -9.84 -9.25
CA LEU A 107 -12.98 -9.40 -9.30
C LEU A 107 -13.38 -8.74 -10.64
N SER A 108 -12.44 -8.44 -11.53
CA SER A 108 -12.73 -7.93 -12.87
C SER A 108 -13.55 -8.92 -13.71
N ALA A 109 -13.42 -10.21 -13.45
CA ALA A 109 -14.21 -11.26 -14.11
C ALA A 109 -15.72 -11.10 -13.88
N TYR A 110 -16.11 -10.42 -12.81
CA TYR A 110 -17.50 -10.24 -12.40
C TYR A 110 -18.07 -8.86 -12.73
N GLY A 111 -17.27 -7.99 -13.35
CA GLY A 111 -17.63 -6.59 -13.60
C GLY A 111 -18.70 -6.36 -14.66
N ALA A 112 -19.11 -7.40 -15.41
CA ALA A 112 -20.12 -7.31 -16.47
C ALA A 112 -21.57 -7.54 -15.99
N GLY A 113 -21.77 -7.77 -14.68
CA GLY A 113 -23.07 -8.05 -14.09
C GLY A 113 -23.96 -6.82 -13.87
N SER A 114 -24.98 -6.98 -13.02
CA SER A 114 -26.00 -5.94 -12.78
C SER A 114 -25.42 -4.66 -12.16
N GLN A 115 -24.28 -4.80 -11.47
CA GLN A 115 -23.59 -3.71 -10.78
C GLN A 115 -22.51 -3.02 -11.63
N HIS A 116 -22.50 -3.22 -12.96
CA HIS A 116 -21.44 -2.75 -13.86
C HIS A 116 -21.05 -1.27 -13.65
N HIS A 117 -22.03 -0.36 -13.56
CA HIS A 117 -21.74 1.06 -13.37
C HIS A 117 -21.04 1.34 -12.02
N ALA A 118 -21.56 0.78 -10.92
CA ALA A 118 -20.94 0.92 -9.60
C ALA A 118 -19.55 0.27 -9.55
N PHE A 119 -19.35 -0.82 -10.29
CA PHE A 119 -18.06 -1.49 -10.45
C PHE A 119 -17.03 -0.57 -11.13
N LEU A 120 -17.41 0.10 -12.23
CA LEU A 120 -16.54 1.09 -12.89
C LEU A 120 -16.15 2.24 -11.97
N GLU A 121 -17.09 2.75 -11.16
CA GLU A 121 -16.78 3.76 -10.14
C GLU A 121 -15.72 3.27 -9.14
N GLN A 122 -15.79 2.00 -8.71
CA GLN A 122 -14.77 1.43 -7.84
C GLN A 122 -13.41 1.37 -8.54
N ILE A 123 -13.34 0.95 -9.81
CA ILE A 123 -12.08 0.95 -10.59
C ILE A 123 -11.47 2.35 -10.60
N HIS A 124 -12.25 3.36 -10.95
CA HIS A 124 -11.79 4.74 -10.99
C HIS A 124 -11.31 5.22 -9.61
N ALA A 125 -12.00 4.87 -8.54
CA ALA A 125 -11.58 5.21 -7.18
C ALA A 125 -10.25 4.56 -6.77
N THR A 126 -9.97 3.34 -7.26
CA THR A 126 -8.75 2.59 -6.94
C THR A 126 -7.57 2.92 -7.86
N LEU A 127 -7.83 3.43 -9.07
CA LEU A 127 -6.82 3.66 -10.10
C LEU A 127 -5.60 4.48 -9.62
N PRO A 128 -5.75 5.62 -8.91
CA PRO A 128 -4.58 6.41 -8.51
C PRO A 128 -3.65 5.65 -7.56
N ARG A 129 -4.24 4.84 -6.67
CA ARG A 129 -3.52 3.97 -5.75
C ARG A 129 -2.80 2.85 -6.51
N LEU A 130 -3.46 2.25 -7.49
CA LEU A 130 -2.85 1.23 -8.36
C LEU A 130 -1.62 1.79 -9.09
N ILE A 131 -1.76 2.97 -9.70
CA ILE A 131 -0.68 3.66 -10.43
C ILE A 131 0.54 3.92 -9.54
N LEU A 132 0.31 4.31 -8.28
CA LEU A 132 1.38 4.54 -7.33
C LEU A 132 2.16 3.24 -7.01
N HIS A 133 1.45 2.14 -6.80
CA HIS A 133 2.05 0.86 -6.41
C HIS A 133 2.66 0.06 -7.55
N LEU A 134 2.47 0.49 -8.81
CA LEU A 134 3.30 0.00 -9.92
C LEU A 134 4.80 0.27 -9.67
N HIS A 135 5.11 1.22 -8.78
CA HIS A 135 6.45 1.54 -8.31
C HIS A 135 6.67 1.20 -6.81
N ASP A 136 5.95 0.22 -6.25
CA ASP A 136 6.21 -0.24 -4.87
C ASP A 136 7.65 -0.77 -4.72
N ASN A 137 8.23 -0.61 -3.53
CA ASN A 137 9.55 -1.13 -3.19
C ASN A 137 9.60 -2.66 -3.29
N ASP A 138 8.50 -3.32 -2.96
CA ASP A 138 8.37 -4.76 -3.02
C ASP A 138 7.92 -5.25 -4.41
N LEU A 139 8.66 -6.24 -4.94
CA LEU A 139 8.39 -6.81 -6.26
C LEU A 139 7.01 -7.49 -6.33
N SER A 140 6.56 -8.18 -5.27
CA SER A 140 5.28 -8.89 -5.28
C SER A 140 4.10 -7.92 -5.40
N VAL A 141 4.21 -6.74 -4.77
CA VAL A 141 3.19 -5.69 -4.88
C VAL A 141 3.20 -5.09 -6.29
N ARG A 142 4.37 -4.79 -6.86
CA ARG A 142 4.47 -4.29 -8.24
C ARG A 142 3.81 -5.23 -9.24
N LEU A 143 4.10 -6.53 -9.15
CA LEU A 143 3.55 -7.55 -10.04
C LEU A 143 2.02 -7.67 -9.88
N ALA A 144 1.53 -7.69 -8.63
CA ALA A 144 0.09 -7.70 -8.37
C ALA A 144 -0.60 -6.47 -8.99
N CYS A 145 -0.05 -5.27 -8.82
CA CYS A 145 -0.61 -4.06 -9.40
C CYS A 145 -0.58 -4.06 -10.93
N ARG A 146 0.49 -4.58 -11.56
CA ARG A 146 0.57 -4.67 -13.03
C ARG A 146 -0.48 -5.60 -13.58
N ASN A 147 -0.60 -6.80 -13.01
CA ASN A 147 -1.60 -7.78 -13.42
C ASN A 147 -3.02 -7.22 -13.21
N THR A 148 -3.28 -6.62 -12.06
CA THR A 148 -4.57 -5.98 -11.78
C THR A 148 -4.88 -4.86 -12.77
N PHE A 149 -3.91 -4.02 -13.12
CA PHE A 149 -4.15 -2.95 -14.10
C PHE A 149 -4.46 -3.53 -15.50
N GLN A 150 -3.75 -4.57 -15.91
CA GLN A 150 -4.04 -5.26 -17.17
C GLN A 150 -5.45 -5.84 -17.22
N LEU A 151 -5.94 -6.39 -16.11
CA LEU A 151 -7.30 -6.93 -16.00
C LEU A 151 -8.38 -5.84 -16.01
N LEU A 152 -8.12 -4.69 -15.38
CA LEU A 152 -9.09 -3.61 -15.27
C LEU A 152 -9.13 -2.70 -16.51
N ALA A 153 -8.01 -2.48 -17.19
CA ALA A 153 -7.92 -1.51 -18.27
C ALA A 153 -8.92 -1.72 -19.44
N PRO A 154 -9.17 -2.96 -19.91
CA PRO A 154 -10.19 -3.20 -20.94
C PRO A 154 -11.60 -2.81 -20.51
N LEU A 155 -11.88 -2.77 -19.20
CA LEU A 155 -13.20 -2.46 -18.64
C LEU A 155 -13.43 -0.96 -18.47
N MET A 156 -12.37 -0.15 -18.46
CA MET A 156 -12.46 1.29 -18.16
C MET A 156 -12.92 2.15 -19.35
N GLU A 157 -13.13 1.55 -20.52
CA GLU A 157 -13.57 2.24 -21.74
C GLU A 157 -12.65 3.43 -22.13
N VAL A 158 -11.35 3.32 -21.83
CA VAL A 158 -10.35 4.34 -22.16
C VAL A 158 -9.56 3.91 -23.40
N ASP A 159 -9.79 4.60 -24.51
CA ASP A 159 -9.11 4.33 -25.78
C ASP A 159 -7.58 4.37 -25.64
N GLY A 160 -6.92 3.32 -26.12
CA GLY A 160 -5.46 3.23 -26.11
C GLY A 160 -4.83 2.95 -24.74
N LEU A 161 -5.61 2.71 -23.68
CA LEU A 161 -5.08 2.29 -22.40
C LEU A 161 -4.49 0.87 -22.47
N SER A 162 -5.21 -0.08 -23.06
CA SER A 162 -4.72 -1.46 -23.21
C SER A 162 -3.44 -1.53 -24.05
N SER A 163 -3.34 -0.72 -25.12
CA SER A 163 -2.12 -0.67 -25.95
C SER A 163 -0.93 -0.05 -25.19
N LEU A 164 -1.19 0.90 -24.30
CA LEU A 164 -0.18 1.46 -23.41
C LEU A 164 0.38 0.41 -22.45
N LEU A 165 -0.48 -0.45 -21.87
CA LEU A 165 -0.06 -1.50 -20.93
C LEU A 165 0.70 -2.65 -21.60
N ASN A 166 0.63 -2.78 -22.93
CA ASN A 166 1.40 -3.78 -23.68
C ASN A 166 2.82 -3.31 -24.02
N LYS A 167 3.19 -2.06 -23.74
CA LYS A 167 4.54 -1.56 -24.04
C LYS A 167 5.56 -2.12 -23.04
N GLN A 168 6.78 -2.34 -23.52
CA GLN A 168 7.86 -2.97 -22.75
C GLN A 168 8.23 -2.23 -21.45
N TYR A 169 8.13 -0.89 -21.43
CA TYR A 169 8.40 -0.13 -20.22
C TYR A 169 7.37 -0.38 -19.11
N PHE A 170 6.16 -0.84 -19.44
CA PHE A 170 5.16 -1.22 -18.43
C PHE A 170 5.43 -2.58 -17.80
N THR A 171 6.22 -3.45 -18.45
CA THR A 171 6.67 -4.74 -17.88
C THR A 171 8.08 -4.67 -17.30
N SER A 172 8.80 -3.56 -17.54
CA SER A 172 10.15 -3.31 -17.02
C SER A 172 10.18 -2.94 -15.54
N ASP A 173 11.20 -3.42 -14.82
CA ASP A 173 11.50 -3.03 -13.43
C ASP A 173 12.41 -1.77 -13.33
N ARG A 174 12.78 -1.15 -14.46
CA ARG A 174 13.64 0.05 -14.46
C ARG A 174 12.88 1.29 -14.00
N ARG A 175 13.54 2.15 -13.21
CA ARG A 175 12.92 3.38 -12.69
C ARG A 175 12.58 4.41 -13.78
N SER A 176 13.45 4.59 -14.78
CA SER A 176 13.21 5.51 -15.91
C SER A 176 11.95 5.16 -16.70
N ASP A 177 11.70 3.86 -16.85
CA ASP A 177 10.60 3.31 -17.64
C ASP A 177 9.24 3.61 -16.99
N TYR A 178 9.21 3.73 -15.66
CA TYR A 178 8.04 4.17 -14.91
C TYR A 178 7.69 5.64 -15.19
N GLU A 179 8.68 6.53 -15.26
CA GLU A 179 8.43 7.96 -15.56
C GLU A 179 7.85 8.14 -16.96
N ASP A 180 8.41 7.43 -17.95
CA ASP A 180 7.91 7.42 -19.32
C ASP A 180 6.49 6.83 -19.38
N PHE A 181 6.22 5.76 -18.63
CA PHE A 181 4.88 5.20 -18.48
C PHE A 181 3.88 6.22 -17.92
N ILE A 182 4.21 6.87 -16.80
CA ILE A 182 3.32 7.84 -16.16
C ILE A 182 3.01 9.01 -17.08
N ARG A 183 4.01 9.49 -17.84
CA ARG A 183 3.81 10.56 -18.82
C ARG A 183 2.80 10.16 -19.90
N ASP A 184 2.97 8.98 -20.48
CA ASP A 184 2.07 8.48 -21.52
C ASP A 184 0.67 8.12 -20.96
N LEU A 185 0.60 7.56 -19.75
CA LEU A 185 -0.65 7.28 -19.05
C LEU A 185 -1.43 8.56 -18.76
N THR A 186 -0.75 9.59 -18.26
CA THR A 186 -1.35 10.90 -18.01
C THR A 186 -1.96 11.47 -19.29
N ARG A 187 -1.26 11.35 -20.43
CA ARG A 187 -1.79 11.79 -21.72
C ARG A 187 -3.06 11.05 -22.12
N GLN A 188 -3.16 9.74 -21.84
CA GLN A 188 -4.38 8.96 -22.10
C GLN A 188 -5.51 9.33 -21.14
N LEU A 189 -5.23 9.45 -19.83
CA LEU A 189 -6.24 9.81 -18.84
C LEU A 189 -6.78 11.24 -19.03
N CYS A 190 -5.97 12.18 -19.52
CA CYS A 190 -6.42 13.52 -19.87
C CYS A 190 -7.43 13.57 -21.03
N ARG A 191 -7.62 12.47 -21.77
CA ARG A 191 -8.67 12.35 -22.79
C ARG A 191 -10.03 11.99 -22.20
N LEU A 192 -10.09 11.66 -20.91
CA LEU A 192 -11.33 11.43 -20.17
C LEU A 192 -12.02 12.75 -19.83
N SER A 193 -13.26 12.66 -19.37
CA SER A 193 -14.03 13.85 -18.99
C SER A 193 -13.29 14.67 -17.92
N PRO A 194 -13.41 16.02 -17.92
CA PRO A 194 -12.73 16.89 -16.95
C PRO A 194 -12.98 16.47 -15.49
N VAL A 195 -14.22 16.12 -15.15
CA VAL A 195 -14.62 15.64 -13.81
C VAL A 195 -13.83 14.40 -13.37
N ARG A 196 -13.49 13.50 -14.29
CA ARG A 196 -12.68 12.30 -14.00
C ARG A 196 -11.22 12.65 -13.76
N VAL A 197 -10.65 13.50 -14.61
CA VAL A 197 -9.26 13.99 -14.46
C VAL A 197 -9.06 14.65 -13.11
N ASP A 198 -10.04 15.44 -12.70
CA ASP A 198 -10.07 16.15 -11.43
C ASP A 198 -10.12 15.17 -10.26
N SER A 199 -11.03 14.20 -10.31
CA SER A 199 -11.15 13.14 -9.31
C SER A 199 -9.86 12.33 -9.16
N TYR A 200 -9.18 12.02 -10.26
CA TYR A 200 -7.88 11.35 -10.22
C TYR A 200 -6.78 12.22 -9.63
N ALA A 201 -6.76 13.52 -9.93
CA ALA A 201 -5.77 14.42 -9.33
C ALA A 201 -5.98 14.51 -7.81
N VAL A 202 -7.21 14.68 -7.35
CA VAL A 202 -7.54 14.71 -5.91
C VAL A 202 -7.19 13.38 -5.24
N CYS A 203 -7.56 12.26 -5.86
CA CYS A 203 -7.34 10.94 -5.29
C CYS A 203 -5.86 10.52 -5.34
N LEU A 204 -5.12 10.82 -6.42
CA LEU A 204 -3.67 10.59 -6.51
C LEU A 204 -2.96 11.35 -5.40
N VAL A 205 -3.33 12.61 -5.20
CA VAL A 205 -2.70 13.40 -4.16
C VAL A 205 -3.13 12.92 -2.77
N SER A 206 -4.41 12.59 -2.56
CA SER A 206 -4.87 11.99 -1.30
C SER A 206 -4.18 10.65 -1.02
N CYS A 207 -3.93 9.84 -2.05
CA CYS A 207 -3.16 8.59 -1.95
C CYS A 207 -1.72 8.90 -1.56
N MET A 208 -1.03 9.78 -2.30
CA MET A 208 0.32 10.24 -1.95
C MET A 208 0.40 10.78 -0.52
N LEU A 209 -0.64 11.49 -0.06
CA LEU A 209 -0.73 12.01 1.30
C LEU A 209 -1.04 10.93 2.34
N SER A 210 -1.79 9.87 2.00
CA SER A 210 -1.97 8.70 2.88
C SER A 210 -0.70 7.85 2.96
N PHE A 211 0.08 7.82 1.88
CA PHE A 211 1.43 7.27 1.85
C PHE A 211 2.47 8.16 2.54
N LEU A 212 2.16 9.41 2.90
CA LEU A 212 3.08 10.25 3.69
C LEU A 212 3.33 9.71 5.10
N ASP A 213 2.49 8.82 5.62
CA ASP A 213 2.80 8.11 6.85
C ASP A 213 3.87 7.01 6.62
N ASP A 214 4.15 6.61 5.35
CA ASP A 214 5.30 5.78 4.95
C ASP A 214 6.37 6.64 4.23
N GLN A 215 7.39 7.06 4.98
CA GLN A 215 8.43 8.03 4.60
C GLN A 215 9.25 7.69 3.34
N ARG A 216 9.10 6.49 2.77
CA ARG A 216 9.96 5.94 1.71
C ARG A 216 9.54 6.32 0.29
N PHE A 217 8.27 6.66 0.06
CA PHE A 217 7.75 6.89 -1.30
C PHE A 217 7.93 8.32 -1.80
N LEU A 218 8.10 9.29 -0.91
CA LEU A 218 7.84 10.69 -1.23
C LEU A 218 9.07 11.51 -1.63
N ALA A 219 10.25 11.15 -1.13
CA ALA A 219 11.48 11.91 -1.33
C ALA A 219 11.83 12.17 -2.82
N PRO A 220 11.73 11.18 -3.75
CA PRO A 220 12.08 11.42 -5.15
C PRO A 220 11.02 12.21 -5.93
N TYR A 221 9.75 12.18 -5.53
CA TYR A 221 8.63 12.77 -6.29
C TYR A 221 8.10 14.08 -5.71
N PHE A 222 8.60 14.50 -4.53
CA PHE A 222 8.11 15.69 -3.82
C PHE A 222 8.08 16.95 -4.70
N SER A 223 9.18 17.24 -5.41
CA SER A 223 9.31 18.43 -6.25
C SER A 223 8.35 18.41 -7.44
N GLN A 224 8.17 17.26 -8.08
CA GLN A 224 7.26 17.08 -9.22
C GLN A 224 5.79 17.15 -8.80
N VAL A 225 5.42 16.51 -7.69
CA VAL A 225 4.06 16.57 -7.13
C VAL A 225 3.74 18.00 -6.66
N PHE A 226 4.69 18.67 -6.01
CA PHE A 226 4.57 20.07 -5.60
C PHE A 226 4.32 20.98 -6.81
N ALA A 227 5.13 20.85 -7.86
CA ALA A 227 4.99 21.66 -9.07
C ALA A 227 3.65 21.40 -9.80
N MET A 228 3.24 20.14 -9.91
CA MET A 228 1.96 19.75 -10.50
C MET A 228 0.77 20.32 -9.72
N LEU A 229 0.80 20.26 -8.39
CA LEU A 229 -0.23 20.84 -7.52
C LEU A 229 -0.32 22.35 -7.69
N VAL A 230 0.80 23.07 -7.65
CA VAL A 230 0.85 24.53 -7.87
C VAL A 230 0.33 24.91 -9.26
N GLY A 231 0.68 24.12 -10.28
CA GLY A 231 0.17 24.29 -11.65
C GLY A 231 -1.35 24.14 -11.71
N ARG A 232 -1.92 23.11 -11.08
CA ARG A 232 -3.37 22.87 -11.04
C ARG A 232 -4.13 23.92 -10.24
N ILE A 233 -3.57 24.44 -9.14
CA ILE A 233 -4.14 25.56 -8.39
C ILE A 233 -4.25 26.80 -9.28
N SER A 234 -3.24 27.05 -10.12
CA SER A 234 -3.13 28.29 -10.89
C SER A 234 -3.88 28.24 -12.23
N GLN A 235 -3.96 27.06 -12.85
CA GLN A 235 -4.37 26.92 -14.25
C GLN A 235 -5.67 26.14 -14.44
N SER A 236 -6.19 25.45 -13.41
CA SER A 236 -7.42 24.69 -13.57
C SER A 236 -8.63 25.62 -13.69
N PRO A 237 -9.52 25.43 -14.68
CA PRO A 237 -10.77 26.19 -14.79
C PRO A 237 -11.75 25.87 -13.65
N GLU A 238 -11.66 24.66 -13.09
CA GLU A 238 -12.60 24.13 -12.09
C GLU A 238 -12.20 24.49 -10.66
N ALA A 239 -13.14 25.09 -9.91
CA ALA A 239 -12.90 25.54 -8.53
C ALA A 239 -12.61 24.39 -7.56
N VAL A 240 -13.26 23.23 -7.77
CA VAL A 240 -13.09 22.03 -6.94
C VAL A 240 -11.66 21.49 -7.04
N VAL A 241 -11.07 21.53 -8.23
CA VAL A 241 -9.67 21.10 -8.48
C VAL A 241 -8.70 22.02 -7.78
N ARG A 242 -8.89 23.34 -7.93
CA ARG A 242 -8.04 24.33 -7.26
C ARG A 242 -8.11 24.16 -5.75
N ALA A 243 -9.30 23.94 -5.20
CA ALA A 243 -9.51 23.72 -3.76
C ALA A 243 -8.85 22.43 -3.27
N ALA A 244 -9.05 21.32 -3.99
CA ALA A 244 -8.45 20.04 -3.64
C ALA A 244 -6.93 20.04 -3.78
N ALA A 245 -6.40 20.63 -4.86
CA ALA A 245 -4.96 20.81 -5.05
C ALA A 245 -4.35 21.73 -3.98
N SER A 246 -5.06 22.77 -3.55
CA SER A 246 -4.63 23.66 -2.46
C SER A 246 -4.61 22.94 -1.11
N SER A 247 -5.66 22.15 -0.80
CA SER A 247 -5.73 21.32 0.40
C SER A 247 -4.58 20.31 0.42
N ALA A 248 -4.37 19.66 -0.70
CA ALA A 248 -3.28 18.72 -0.92
C ALA A 248 -1.89 19.35 -0.72
N LEU A 249 -1.65 20.52 -1.30
CA LEU A 249 -0.42 21.27 -1.16
C LEU A 249 -0.20 21.69 0.30
N GLY A 250 -1.25 22.12 1.00
CA GLY A 250 -1.20 22.46 2.42
C GLY A 250 -0.80 21.28 3.30
N LEU A 251 -1.32 20.09 3.03
CA LEU A 251 -0.97 18.85 3.73
C LEU A 251 0.49 18.44 3.44
N LEU A 252 0.92 18.54 2.19
CA LEU A 252 2.28 18.26 1.75
C LEU A 252 3.30 19.17 2.47
N ILE A 253 3.02 20.47 2.52
CA ILE A 253 3.87 21.47 3.21
C ILE A 253 3.90 21.21 4.72
N LYS A 254 2.75 21.02 5.36
CA LYS A 254 2.64 20.78 6.81
C LYS A 254 3.49 19.57 7.24
N ARG A 255 3.44 18.48 6.48
CA ARG A 255 4.22 17.27 6.77
C ARG A 255 5.72 17.45 6.46
N SER A 256 6.10 18.18 5.42
CA SER A 256 7.51 18.54 5.16
C SER A 256 8.13 19.37 6.30
N ASN A 257 7.35 20.27 6.91
CA ASN A 257 7.80 21.07 8.06
C ASN A 257 7.88 20.24 9.35
N MET A 258 6.96 19.28 9.54
CA MET A 258 7.06 18.30 10.63
C MET A 258 8.33 17.44 10.49
N LEU A 259 8.72 17.07 9.27
CA LEU A 259 9.95 16.33 9.01
C LEU A 259 11.21 17.13 9.36
N LYS A 260 11.28 18.42 8.98
CA LYS A 260 12.36 19.33 9.40
C LYS A 260 12.43 19.48 10.93
N SER A 261 11.27 19.50 11.60
CA SER A 261 11.17 19.58 13.07
C SER A 261 11.57 18.28 13.79
N LEU A 262 11.40 17.12 13.16
CA LEU A 262 11.80 15.83 13.70
C LEU A 262 13.29 15.56 13.46
N SER A 263 13.81 15.88 12.27
CA SER A 263 15.24 15.76 11.94
C SER A 263 16.10 16.67 12.83
N SER A 264 15.66 17.90 13.08
CA SER A 264 16.35 18.83 14.01
C SER A 264 16.26 18.43 15.49
N ARG A 265 15.34 17.53 15.85
CA ARG A 265 15.24 16.94 17.19
C ARG A 265 16.15 15.72 17.36
N PHE A 266 16.31 14.91 16.31
CA PHE A 266 17.24 13.78 16.30
C PHE A 266 18.71 14.23 16.25
N ASP A 267 19.03 15.32 15.55
CA ASP A 267 20.37 15.93 15.57
C ASP A 267 20.73 16.58 16.92
N ARG A 268 19.81 16.61 17.89
CA ARG A 268 20.01 17.19 19.23
C ARG A 268 20.23 16.18 20.35
N THR A 269 20.39 14.90 20.04
CA THR A 269 20.71 13.87 21.04
C THR A 269 21.87 13.00 20.57
N ASP A 270 23.10 13.49 20.74
CA ASP A 270 24.04 12.86 21.67
C ASP A 270 25.16 13.84 22.09
N PRO A 271 25.43 13.99 23.41
CA PRO A 271 26.55 14.76 23.93
C PRO A 271 27.74 13.85 24.24
N SER A 272 28.96 14.24 23.83
CA SER A 272 30.15 14.35 24.71
C SER A 272 31.52 14.22 23.97
N GLN A 273 32.39 15.20 24.31
CA GLN A 273 33.86 15.12 24.46
C GLN A 273 34.80 14.89 23.27
N SER A 274 35.60 15.93 22.94
CA SER A 274 37.08 15.94 23.10
C SER A 274 37.62 17.37 22.82
N SER A 275 38.03 18.09 23.87
CA SER A 275 39.41 18.41 24.27
C SER A 275 40.18 19.40 23.37
N GLN A 276 40.51 20.58 23.92
CA GLN A 276 41.92 20.99 24.07
C GLN A 276 42.12 22.26 24.93
N HIS A 277 43.03 22.08 25.91
CA HIS A 277 44.02 23.02 26.44
C HIS A 277 43.66 24.14 27.43
N GLY A 278 44.30 24.04 28.62
CA GLY A 278 44.68 25.16 29.46
C GLY A 278 44.62 24.88 30.96
N GLU A 279 45.65 24.23 31.52
CA GLU A 279 45.99 24.35 32.97
C GLU A 279 47.06 25.44 33.13
N PRO A 280 47.14 26.17 34.27
CA PRO A 280 47.67 25.57 35.51
C PRO A 280 47.11 26.12 36.85
N HIS A 281 47.10 25.27 37.90
CA HIS A 281 47.79 25.45 39.20
C HIS A 281 47.13 24.69 40.37
N ALA A 282 47.88 23.69 40.86
CA ALA A 282 48.15 23.28 42.24
C ALA A 282 47.16 23.61 43.39
N LYS A 283 46.70 22.57 44.11
CA LYS A 283 47.11 22.30 45.51
C LYS A 283 46.63 20.93 46.05
N THR A 284 47.63 20.11 46.38
CA THR A 284 47.83 19.26 47.58
C THR A 284 46.82 18.19 48.07
N SER A 285 47.42 16.99 48.22
CA SER A 285 47.42 16.10 49.40
C SER A 285 46.30 15.08 49.60
N SER A 286 46.67 13.81 49.40
CA SER A 286 46.65 12.68 50.35
C SER A 286 46.97 11.42 49.53
N GLU A 287 48.16 10.82 49.63
CA GLU A 287 48.51 9.76 50.60
C GLU A 287 47.46 8.63 50.62
N LEU A 288 47.74 7.34 50.43
CA LEU A 288 48.96 6.51 50.46
C LEU A 288 48.60 5.12 49.87
N GLN A 289 49.56 4.50 49.17
CA GLN A 289 49.98 3.07 49.24
C GLN A 289 48.91 1.95 49.20
N GLU A 290 49.06 0.81 48.50
CA GLU A 290 50.23 0.09 48.01
C GLU A 290 49.71 -1.11 47.19
N GLU A 291 50.18 -1.34 45.97
CA GLU A 291 50.12 -2.69 45.39
C GLU A 291 51.34 -2.90 44.48
N ALA A 292 52.30 -3.65 44.99
CA ALA A 292 53.43 -4.14 44.23
C ALA A 292 53.08 -5.54 43.72
N ALA A 293 53.15 -5.75 42.40
CA ALA A 293 54.09 -6.72 41.79
C ALA A 293 53.76 -7.01 40.32
N ALA A 294 54.78 -6.76 39.49
CA ALA A 294 55.28 -7.65 38.44
C ALA A 294 54.35 -8.14 37.30
N LYS A 295 54.49 -7.44 36.17
CA LYS A 295 54.60 -7.94 34.78
C LYS A 295 55.51 -9.21 34.64
N PRO A 296 55.71 -9.76 33.42
CA PRO A 296 54.79 -10.07 32.32
C PRO A 296 55.09 -11.47 31.72
N ASN A 297 54.32 -11.92 30.72
CA ASN A 297 54.74 -12.73 29.55
C ASN A 297 53.44 -13.14 28.84
N GLY A 298 53.27 -13.10 27.52
CA GLY A 298 54.21 -13.10 26.40
C GLY A 298 53.61 -14.03 25.32
N ALA A 299 53.84 -13.69 24.05
CA ALA A 299 53.53 -14.45 22.82
C ALA A 299 52.03 -14.48 22.40
N GLN A 300 51.59 -13.80 21.34
CA GLN A 300 51.93 -13.93 19.91
C GLN A 300 51.88 -15.36 19.38
N GLY A 301 50.97 -15.58 18.42
CA GLY A 301 50.84 -16.79 17.63
C GLY A 301 49.63 -16.70 16.70
N GLU A 302 49.85 -16.10 15.54
CA GLU A 302 48.94 -16.13 14.38
C GLU A 302 48.76 -17.57 13.87
N GLN A 303 47.51 -18.00 13.69
CA GLN A 303 46.91 -18.54 12.45
C GLN A 303 45.51 -19.11 12.75
#